data_AF-A0A428RRF5-F1
#
_entry.id   AF-A0A428RRF5-F1
#
_cell.length_a   1.000
_cell.length_b   1.000
_cell.length_c   1.000
_cell.angle_alpha   90.00
_cell.angle_beta   90.00
_cell.angle_gamma   90.00
#
_symmetry.space_group_name_H-M   'P 1'
#
loop_
_entity.id
_entity.type
_entity.pdbx_description
1 polymer ?
#
loop_
_entity_poly.entity_id
_entity_poly.type
_entity_poly.pdbx_seq_one_letter_code
_entity_poly.pdbx_strand_id
1 'polypeptide(L)'
;MDSSPLDLISQRVRSMGKVALLAGRALDYMQGPKMDIGTRGNYNSIDSDLENMLDHLLSRKDSYSGSYCDPTTMALCCLFIIRQERVRELNAHPGSKEDLALQACRRMVWDTCRESLESNKGADITRLSYISIFCVFYCLSALVDQTESTPDCDEIDGLLPTLRMFAQRWTVECR
;
A
#
# COMPACT_ATOMS: atom_id res chain seq x y z
N MET A 1 -29.69 9.47 2.88
CA MET A 1 -30.22 8.16 3.31
C MET A 1 -29.08 7.54 4.09
N ASP A 2 -29.12 7.68 5.41
CA ASP A 2 -27.97 7.33 6.25
C ASP A 2 -27.88 5.81 6.40
N SER A 3 -26.76 5.25 5.93
CA SER A 3 -26.46 3.83 6.06
C SER A 3 -26.29 3.44 7.53
N SER A 4 -26.87 2.32 7.94
CA SER A 4 -26.74 1.80 9.31
C SER A 4 -25.26 1.58 9.68
N PRO A 5 -24.84 1.85 10.94
CA PRO A 5 -23.48 1.58 11.41
C PRO A 5 -23.01 0.13 11.17
N LEU A 6 -23.94 -0.83 11.21
CA LEU A 6 -23.68 -2.24 10.93
C LEU A 6 -23.38 -2.52 9.45
N ASP A 7 -24.00 -1.78 8.53
CA ASP A 7 -23.74 -1.89 7.09
C ASP A 7 -22.34 -1.36 6.76
N LEU A 8 -21.89 -0.31 7.45
CA LEU A 8 -20.56 0.29 7.27
C LEU A 8 -19.45 -0.65 7.75
N ILE A 9 -19.60 -1.25 8.93
CA ILE A 9 -18.64 -2.25 9.44
C ILE A 9 -18.58 -3.46 8.48
N SER A 10 -19.74 -3.94 8.03
CA SER A 10 -19.83 -5.06 7.10
C SER A 10 -19.17 -4.75 5.75
N GLN A 11 -19.32 -3.52 5.26
CA GLN A 11 -18.65 -3.07 4.03
C GLN A 11 -17.13 -2.95 4.21
N ARG A 12 -16.66 -2.40 5.33
CA ARG A 12 -15.22 -2.31 5.62
C ARG A 12 -14.56 -3.68 5.71
N VAL A 13 -15.16 -4.60 6.45
CA VAL A 13 -14.67 -5.98 6.57
C VAL A 13 -14.67 -6.68 5.21
N ARG A 14 -15.70 -6.47 4.40
CA ARG A 14 -15.77 -7.01 3.04
C ARG A 14 -14.67 -6.45 2.14
N SER A 15 -14.45 -5.14 2.15
CA SER A 15 -13.37 -4.50 1.37
C SER A 15 -12.00 -5.00 1.80
N MET A 16 -11.75 -5.06 3.11
CA MET A 16 -10.50 -5.61 3.65
C MET A 16 -10.31 -7.07 3.26
N GLY A 17 -11.34 -7.91 3.35
CA GLY A 17 -11.29 -9.30 2.95
C GLY A 17 -10.95 -9.47 1.46
N LYS A 18 -11.52 -8.64 0.58
CA LYS A 18 -11.18 -8.65 -0.84
C LYS A 18 -9.73 -8.24 -1.09
N VAL A 19 -9.26 -7.18 -0.44
CA VAL A 19 -7.86 -6.73 -0.56
C VAL A 19 -6.89 -7.78 -0.04
N ALA A 20 -7.20 -8.44 1.08
CA ALA A 20 -6.39 -9.53 1.62
C ALA A 20 -6.29 -10.72 0.65
N LEU A 21 -7.38 -11.08 -0.04
CA LEU A 21 -7.35 -12.11 -1.08
C LEU A 21 -6.47 -11.72 -2.27
N LEU A 22 -6.52 -10.45 -2.70
CA LEU A 22 -5.65 -9.94 -3.75
C LEU A 22 -4.19 -9.91 -3.31
N ALA A 23 -3.91 -9.55 -2.05
CA ALA A 23 -2.58 -9.60 -1.47
C ALA A 23 -2.02 -11.03 -1.48
N GLY A 24 -2.84 -12.03 -1.12
CA GLY A 24 -2.45 -13.44 -1.23
C GLY A 24 -2.05 -13.82 -2.66
N ARG A 25 -2.83 -13.41 -3.66
CA ARG A 25 -2.49 -13.64 -5.08
C ARG A 25 -1.21 -12.93 -5.52
N ALA A 26 -1.00 -11.70 -5.07
CA ALA A 26 0.22 -10.94 -5.34
C ALA A 26 1.46 -11.63 -4.72
N LEU A 27 1.33 -12.15 -3.49
CA LEU A 27 2.38 -12.92 -2.81
C LEU A 27 2.66 -14.24 -3.55
N ASP A 28 1.63 -14.97 -3.96
CA ASP A 28 1.77 -16.21 -4.74
C ASP A 28 2.51 -15.94 -6.06
N TYR A 29 2.21 -14.83 -6.74
CA TYR A 29 2.90 -14.43 -7.96
C TYR A 29 4.39 -14.21 -7.74
N MET A 30 4.78 -13.46 -6.69
CA MET A 30 6.18 -13.19 -6.38
C MET A 30 6.96 -14.43 -5.93
N GLN A 31 6.30 -15.39 -5.28
CA GLN A 31 6.94 -16.59 -4.75
C GLN A 31 6.94 -17.75 -5.73
N GLY A 32 6.03 -17.77 -6.71
CA GLY A 32 5.93 -18.83 -7.72
C GLY A 32 7.25 -19.18 -8.40
N PRO A 33 8.05 -18.20 -8.88
CA PRO A 33 9.36 -18.46 -9.48
C PRO A 33 10.38 -19.08 -8.51
N LYS A 34 10.22 -18.85 -7.20
CA LYS A 34 11.17 -19.28 -6.15
C LYS A 34 10.80 -20.61 -5.51
N MET A 35 9.53 -21.00 -5.57
CA MET A 35 9.02 -22.17 -4.86
C MET A 35 8.59 -23.34 -5.77
N ASP A 36 8.68 -23.21 -7.09
CA ASP A 36 8.18 -24.21 -8.07
C ASP A 36 6.69 -24.56 -7.88
N ILE A 37 5.95 -23.67 -7.20
CA ILE A 37 4.51 -23.75 -7.02
C ILE A 37 3.91 -22.97 -8.18
N GLY A 38 3.14 -23.66 -9.03
CA GLY A 38 2.46 -23.03 -10.17
C GLY A 38 1.75 -21.75 -9.75
N THR A 39 2.02 -20.65 -10.46
CA THR A 39 1.44 -19.34 -10.17
C THR A 39 -0.08 -19.40 -10.31
N ARG A 40 -0.81 -19.05 -9.25
CA ARG A 40 -2.28 -19.12 -9.22
C ARG A 40 -2.97 -18.04 -10.07
N GLY A 41 -2.19 -17.07 -10.57
CA GLY A 41 -2.64 -16.01 -11.47
C GLY A 41 -1.48 -15.39 -12.24
N ASN A 42 -1.78 -14.82 -13.41
CA ASN A 42 -0.80 -14.05 -14.18
C ASN A 42 -0.78 -12.58 -13.74
N TYR A 43 0.35 -11.92 -13.94
CA TYR A 43 0.56 -10.51 -13.58
C TYR A 43 -0.60 -9.60 -14.02
N ASN A 44 -0.99 -9.67 -15.29
CA ASN A 44 -2.02 -8.79 -15.86
C ASN A 44 -3.37 -8.89 -15.11
N SER A 45 -3.77 -10.11 -14.72
CA SER A 45 -5.01 -10.30 -13.97
C SER A 45 -4.93 -9.71 -12.57
N ILE A 46 -3.79 -9.89 -11.89
CA ILE A 46 -3.60 -9.37 -10.53
C ILE A 46 -3.53 -7.84 -10.54
N ASP A 47 -2.79 -7.27 -11.49
CA ASP A 47 -2.65 -5.82 -11.70
C ASP A 47 -4.02 -5.16 -11.97
N SER A 48 -4.78 -5.67 -12.94
CA SER A 48 -6.13 -5.14 -13.22
C SER A 48 -7.10 -5.32 -12.05
N ASP A 49 -7.05 -6.43 -11.32
CA ASP A 49 -7.92 -6.64 -10.16
C ASP A 49 -7.60 -5.66 -9.02
N LEU A 50 -6.32 -5.33 -8.82
CA LEU A 50 -5.86 -4.35 -7.84
C LEU A 50 -6.22 -2.91 -8.26
N GLU A 51 -6.06 -2.55 -9.53
CA GLU A 51 -6.50 -1.25 -10.06
C GLU A 51 -8.01 -1.06 -9.88
N ASN A 52 -8.81 -2.04 -10.30
CA ASN A 52 -10.27 -2.02 -10.11
C ASN A 52 -10.67 -1.89 -8.64
N MET A 53 -9.90 -2.53 -7.74
CA MET A 53 -10.12 -2.41 -6.30
C MET A 53 -9.81 -1.00 -5.79
N LEU A 54 -8.69 -0.42 -6.21
CA LEU A 54 -8.31 0.95 -5.84
C LEU A 54 -9.34 1.96 -6.36
N ASP A 55 -9.76 1.83 -7.61
CA ASP A 55 -10.82 2.67 -8.17
C ASP A 55 -12.13 2.56 -7.36
N HIS A 56 -12.50 1.35 -6.96
CA HIS A 56 -13.68 1.14 -6.11
C HIS A 56 -13.54 1.80 -4.72
N LEU A 57 -12.35 1.73 -4.12
CA LEU A 57 -12.08 2.29 -2.80
C LEU A 57 -11.99 3.83 -2.83
N LEU A 58 -11.36 4.38 -3.85
CA LEU A 58 -11.15 5.82 -4.02
C LEU A 58 -12.39 6.56 -4.55
N SER A 59 -13.25 5.88 -5.32
CA SER A 59 -14.49 6.48 -5.84
C SER A 59 -15.58 6.70 -4.77
N ARG A 60 -15.44 6.10 -3.58
CA ARG A 60 -16.37 6.33 -2.47
C ARG A 60 -16.12 7.68 -1.81
N LYS A 61 -16.82 8.70 -2.29
CA LYS A 61 -16.85 10.09 -1.76
C LYS A 61 -17.63 10.25 -0.45
N ASP A 62 -17.78 9.19 0.34
CA ASP A 62 -18.59 9.29 1.56
C ASP A 62 -17.80 9.99 2.67
N SER A 63 -18.52 10.64 3.59
CA SER A 63 -18.02 11.43 4.74
C SER A 63 -17.13 10.64 5.73
N TYR A 64 -16.78 9.40 5.40
CA TYR A 64 -16.04 8.42 6.17
C TYR A 64 -14.80 7.91 5.42
N SER A 65 -14.13 8.77 4.64
CA SER A 65 -12.91 8.46 3.90
C SER A 65 -11.84 7.71 4.73
N GLY A 66 -11.76 7.98 6.04
CA GLY A 66 -10.88 7.26 6.97
C GLY A 66 -11.19 5.76 7.13
N SER A 67 -12.43 5.32 6.89
CA SER A 67 -12.86 3.91 7.06
C SER A 67 -12.28 2.95 6.01
N TYR A 68 -11.82 3.49 4.87
CA TYR A 68 -11.20 2.72 3.78
C TYR A 68 -9.69 2.94 3.69
N CYS A 69 -9.08 3.67 4.62
CA CYS A 69 -7.62 3.92 4.62
C CYS A 69 -6.84 2.60 4.61
N ASP A 70 -7.22 1.63 5.44
CA ASP A 70 -6.54 0.33 5.52
C ASP A 70 -6.62 -0.49 4.24
N PRO A 71 -7.82 -0.79 3.69
CA PRO A 71 -7.90 -1.53 2.44
C PRO A 71 -7.25 -0.77 1.27
N THR A 72 -7.31 0.57 1.26
CA THR A 72 -6.68 1.37 0.18
C THR A 72 -5.16 1.27 0.25
N THR A 73 -4.59 1.49 1.43
CA THR A 73 -3.12 1.45 1.63
C THR A 73 -2.58 0.05 1.33
N MET A 74 -3.29 -0.99 1.78
CA MET A 74 -2.88 -2.38 1.53
C MET A 74 -2.98 -2.74 0.04
N ALA A 75 -4.05 -2.34 -0.66
CA ALA A 75 -4.19 -2.56 -2.10
C ALA A 75 -3.10 -1.82 -2.89
N LEU A 76 -2.79 -0.59 -2.50
CA LEU A 76 -1.77 0.24 -3.12
C LEU A 76 -0.37 -0.36 -2.94
N CYS A 77 -0.03 -0.84 -1.74
CA CYS A 77 1.25 -1.51 -1.53
C CYS A 77 1.34 -2.85 -2.27
N CYS A 78 0.23 -3.61 -2.39
CA CYS A 78 0.22 -4.81 -3.24
C CYS A 78 0.50 -4.47 -4.71
N LEU A 79 -0.15 -3.42 -5.24
CA LEU A 79 0.04 -2.96 -6.62
C LEU A 79 1.48 -2.52 -6.87
N PHE A 80 2.04 -1.74 -5.95
CA PHE A 80 3.43 -1.29 -6.02
C PHE A 80 4.40 -2.47 -6.09
N ILE A 81 4.23 -3.45 -5.20
CA ILE A 81 5.11 -4.62 -5.10
C ILE A 81 5.07 -5.45 -6.39
N ILE A 82 3.89 -5.77 -6.93
CA ILE A 82 3.82 -6.59 -8.14
C ILE A 82 4.39 -5.87 -9.37
N ARG A 83 4.23 -4.55 -9.46
CA ARG A 83 4.79 -3.74 -10.55
C ARG A 83 6.31 -3.65 -10.45
N GLN A 84 6.82 -3.52 -9.22
CA GLN A 84 8.26 -3.55 -8.96
C GLN A 84 8.88 -4.88 -9.38
N GLU A 85 8.24 -6.00 -9.00
CA GLU A 85 8.73 -7.32 -9.42
C GLU A 85 8.59 -7.52 -10.93
N ARG A 86 7.52 -7.02 -11.56
CA ARG A 86 7.34 -7.10 -13.02
C ARG A 86 8.44 -6.37 -13.79
N VAL A 87 8.79 -5.15 -13.37
CA VAL A 87 9.90 -4.39 -13.97
C VAL A 87 11.22 -5.16 -13.83
N ARG A 88 11.46 -5.77 -12.66
CA ARG A 88 12.64 -6.61 -12.42
C ARG A 88 12.66 -7.85 -13.32
N GLU A 89 11.57 -8.62 -13.36
CA GLU A 89 11.45 -9.85 -14.16
C GLU A 89 11.69 -9.58 -15.66
N LEU A 90 11.16 -8.47 -16.17
CA LEU A 90 11.30 -8.10 -17.58
C LEU A 90 12.61 -7.40 -17.89
N ASN A 91 13.41 -7.04 -16.88
CA ASN A 91 14.52 -6.09 -17.01
C ASN A 91 14.08 -4.86 -17.82
N ALA A 92 12.94 -4.28 -17.44
CA ALA A 92 12.30 -3.22 -18.20
C ALA A 92 13.19 -1.97 -18.21
N HIS A 93 13.28 -1.31 -19.36
CA HIS A 93 14.11 -0.11 -19.51
C HIS A 93 13.36 1.12 -18.98
N PRO A 94 14.07 2.15 -18.49
CA PRO A 94 13.46 3.42 -18.11
C PRO A 94 12.58 3.98 -19.25
N GLY A 95 11.38 4.44 -18.91
CA GLY A 95 10.38 4.94 -19.86
C GLY A 95 9.56 3.89 -20.60
N SER A 96 9.78 2.59 -20.34
CA SER A 96 8.88 1.53 -20.80
C SER A 96 7.50 1.64 -20.15
N LYS A 97 6.50 0.94 -20.70
CA LYS A 97 5.14 0.95 -20.14
C LYS A 97 5.12 0.50 -18.67
N GLU A 98 5.85 -0.56 -18.37
CA GLU A 98 5.94 -1.14 -17.03
C GLU A 98 6.68 -0.22 -16.06
N ASP A 99 7.75 0.45 -16.52
CA ASP A 99 8.46 1.44 -15.74
C ASP A 99 7.58 2.67 -15.43
N LEU A 100 6.88 3.21 -16.43
CA LEU A 100 5.94 4.33 -16.24
C LEU A 100 4.79 3.97 -15.29
N ALA A 101 4.25 2.75 -15.40
CA ALA A 101 3.20 2.26 -14.50
C ALA A 101 3.71 2.12 -13.06
N LEU A 102 4.97 1.69 -12.89
CA LEU A 102 5.63 1.65 -11.59
C LEU A 102 5.88 3.05 -11.04
N GLN A 103 6.41 3.98 -11.83
CA GLN A 103 6.63 5.38 -11.45
C GLN A 103 5.32 6.07 -11.01
N ALA A 104 4.23 5.87 -11.75
CA ALA A 104 2.91 6.37 -11.35
C ALA A 104 2.45 5.76 -10.01
N CYS A 105 2.63 4.45 -9.83
CA CYS A 105 2.29 3.77 -8.59
C CYS A 105 3.14 4.28 -7.41
N ARG A 106 4.43 4.52 -7.62
CA ARG A 106 5.34 5.12 -6.63
C ARG A 106 4.85 6.48 -6.18
N ARG A 107 4.43 7.32 -7.12
CA ARG A 107 3.89 8.64 -6.82
C ARG A 107 2.64 8.54 -5.95
N MET A 108 1.70 7.65 -6.30
CA MET A 108 0.49 7.43 -5.50
C MET A 108 0.80 6.94 -4.08
N VAL A 109 1.74 6.00 -3.95
CA VAL A 109 2.23 5.50 -2.66
C VAL A 109 2.80 6.65 -1.84
N TRP A 110 3.69 7.44 -2.45
CA TRP A 110 4.33 8.57 -1.81
C TRP A 110 3.32 9.61 -1.30
N ASP A 111 2.35 9.99 -2.15
CA ASP A 111 1.30 10.93 -1.79
C ASP A 111 0.42 10.37 -0.67
N THR A 112 0.09 9.06 -0.70
CA THR A 112 -0.65 8.39 0.38
C THR A 112 0.11 8.40 1.69
N CYS A 113 1.42 8.11 1.67
CA CYS A 113 2.28 8.17 2.84
C CYS A 113 2.29 9.59 3.41
N ARG A 114 2.57 10.60 2.58
CA ARG A 114 2.62 12.01 2.97
C ARG A 114 1.31 12.47 3.62
N GLU A 115 0.18 12.25 2.96
CA GLU A 115 -1.14 12.63 3.48
C GLU A 115 -1.48 11.91 4.79
N SER A 116 -1.12 10.62 4.90
CA SER A 116 -1.33 9.85 6.13
C SER A 116 -0.51 10.42 7.29
N LEU A 117 0.72 10.87 7.04
CA LEU A 117 1.60 11.42 8.07
C LEU A 117 1.14 12.78 8.55
N GLU A 118 0.79 13.67 7.61
CA GLU A 118 0.23 14.98 7.94
C GLU A 118 -1.07 14.83 8.73
N SER A 119 -1.95 13.92 8.32
CA SER A 119 -3.20 13.62 9.03
C SER A 119 -2.99 13.01 10.42
N ASN A 120 -1.83 12.40 10.67
CA ASN A 120 -1.50 11.75 11.93
C ASN A 120 -0.74 12.67 12.90
N LYS A 121 -0.35 13.88 12.50
CA LYS A 121 0.28 14.85 13.40
C LYS A 121 -0.68 15.21 14.55
N GLY A 122 -0.33 14.80 15.77
CA GLY A 122 -1.16 15.01 16.96
C GLY A 122 -2.32 14.02 17.12
N ALA A 123 -2.37 12.96 16.30
CA ALA A 123 -3.36 11.91 16.46
C ALA A 123 -3.05 11.00 17.66
N ASP A 124 -4.11 10.49 18.29
CA ASP A 124 -4.00 9.46 19.33
C ASP A 124 -3.48 8.15 18.70
N ILE A 125 -2.33 7.68 19.19
CA ILE A 125 -1.65 6.47 18.70
C ILE A 125 -2.52 5.21 18.76
N THR A 126 -3.53 5.19 19.65
CA THR A 126 -4.47 4.06 19.79
C THR A 126 -5.49 3.99 18.65
N ARG A 127 -5.65 5.08 17.89
CA ARG A 127 -6.60 5.19 16.78
C ARG A 127 -5.93 5.01 15.42
N LEU A 128 -4.62 4.88 15.40
CA LEU A 128 -3.83 4.63 14.20
C LEU A 128 -3.91 3.16 13.79
N SER A 129 -4.15 2.92 12.51
CA SER A 129 -4.15 1.56 11.98
C SER A 129 -2.74 1.03 11.78
N TYR A 130 -2.44 -0.07 12.47
CA TYR A 130 -1.18 -0.79 12.33
C TYR A 130 -0.93 -1.22 10.87
N ILE A 131 -1.96 -1.70 10.17
CA ILE A 131 -1.83 -2.18 8.78
C ILE A 131 -1.47 -1.03 7.85
N SER A 132 -2.17 0.10 7.96
CA SER A 132 -1.89 1.28 7.14
C SER A 132 -0.48 1.79 7.36
N ILE A 133 -0.06 1.89 8.62
CA ILE A 133 1.27 2.39 8.97
C ILE A 133 2.37 1.42 8.53
N PHE A 134 2.20 0.11 8.73
CA PHE A 134 3.16 -0.89 8.27
C PHE A 134 3.30 -0.87 6.74
N CYS A 135 2.18 -0.79 6.02
CA CYS A 135 2.20 -0.71 4.56
C CYS A 135 2.91 0.56 4.10
N VAL A 136 2.57 1.72 4.69
CA VAL A 136 3.27 3.00 4.45
C VAL A 136 4.78 2.87 4.68
N PHE A 137 5.23 2.25 5.77
CA PHE A 137 6.67 2.09 6.04
C PHE A 137 7.37 1.15 5.07
N TYR A 138 6.76 0.01 4.75
CA TYR A 138 7.33 -0.91 3.77
C TYR A 138 7.48 -0.21 2.42
N CYS A 139 6.43 0.48 1.99
CA CYS A 139 6.39 1.20 0.75
C CYS A 139 7.42 2.35 0.71
N LEU A 140 7.61 3.10 1.81
CA LEU A 140 8.67 4.12 1.92
C LEU A 140 10.08 3.54 1.86
N SER A 141 10.35 2.45 2.58
CA SER A 141 11.67 1.79 2.54
C SER A 141 12.01 1.35 1.12
N ALA A 142 11.03 0.76 0.42
CA ALA A 142 11.20 0.33 -0.96
C ALA A 142 11.33 1.49 -1.97
N LEU A 143 10.86 2.69 -1.62
CA LEU A 143 11.03 3.91 -2.41
C LEU A 143 12.42 4.55 -2.19
N VAL A 144 12.89 4.61 -0.95
CA VAL A 144 14.19 5.20 -0.59
C VAL A 144 15.36 4.40 -1.17
N ASP A 145 15.21 3.09 -1.30
CA ASP A 145 16.23 2.23 -1.93
C ASP A 145 16.38 2.42 -3.46
N GLN A 146 15.59 3.31 -4.08
CA GLN A 146 15.60 3.51 -5.54
C GLN A 146 16.02 4.93 -5.96
N THR A 147 17.06 5.00 -6.78
CA THR A 147 17.81 6.21 -7.18
C THR A 147 17.05 7.22 -8.05
N GLU A 148 15.93 6.86 -8.65
CA GLU A 148 15.26 7.71 -9.66
C GLU A 148 14.14 8.60 -9.11
N SER A 149 13.76 8.40 -7.84
CA SER A 149 12.75 9.21 -7.16
C SER A 149 13.05 9.25 -5.66
N THR A 150 14.32 9.49 -5.31
CA THR A 150 14.71 9.68 -3.92
C THR A 150 13.95 10.87 -3.35
N PRO A 151 13.14 10.67 -2.31
CA PRO A 151 12.52 11.78 -1.62
C PRO A 151 13.60 12.70 -1.06
N ASP A 152 13.34 14.01 -1.06
CA ASP A 152 14.31 14.99 -0.56
C ASP A 152 14.58 14.74 0.94
N CYS A 153 15.76 15.10 1.41
CA CYS A 153 16.15 14.95 2.81
C CYS A 153 15.11 15.58 3.75
N ASP A 154 14.53 16.72 3.36
CA ASP A 154 13.47 17.40 4.11
C ASP A 154 12.18 16.56 4.21
N GLU A 155 11.87 15.77 3.19
CA GLU A 155 10.71 14.88 3.19
C GLU A 155 10.94 13.64 4.06
N ILE A 156 12.17 13.11 4.06
CA ILE A 156 12.62 12.03 4.96
C ILE A 156 12.67 12.53 6.42
N ASP A 157 13.08 13.77 6.65
CA ASP A 157 13.13 14.37 7.98
C ASP A 157 11.72 14.61 8.54
N GLY A 158 10.75 14.92 7.68
CA GLY A 158 9.33 14.96 8.02
C GLY A 158 8.75 13.60 8.46
N LEU A 159 9.36 12.50 8.03
CA LEU A 159 8.94 11.12 8.32
C LEU A 159 9.45 10.60 9.67
N LEU A 160 10.60 11.09 10.12
CA LEU A 160 11.32 10.62 11.31
C LEU A 160 10.50 10.63 12.61
N PRO A 161 9.69 11.66 12.92
CA PRO A 161 8.90 11.68 14.15
C PRO A 161 7.87 10.54 14.22
N THR A 162 7.15 10.28 13.12
CA THR A 162 6.13 9.22 13.07
C THR A 162 6.77 7.83 13.04
N LEU A 163 7.93 7.68 12.37
CA LEU A 163 8.77 6.47 12.46
C LEU A 163 9.15 6.15 13.91
N ARG A 164 9.63 7.16 14.65
CA ARG A 164 10.03 6.99 16.06
C ARG A 164 8.84 6.66 16.96
N MET A 165 7.70 7.34 16.78
CA MET A 165 6.47 7.05 17.53
C MET A 165 5.98 5.61 17.30
N PHE A 166 6.09 5.10 16.08
CA PHE A 166 5.68 3.74 15.77
C PHE A 166 6.64 2.69 16.35
N ALA A 167 7.95 2.88 16.18
CA ALA A 167 8.96 2.00 16.76
C ALA A 167 8.75 1.87 18.28
N GLN A 168 8.55 2.98 18.98
CA GLN A 168 8.30 2.97 20.43
C GLN A 168 7.10 2.11 20.88
N ARG A 169 6.10 1.91 20.02
CA ARG A 169 4.85 1.22 20.39
C ARG A 169 4.72 -0.19 19.84
N TRP A 170 5.28 -0.46 18.67
CA TRP A 170 4.95 -1.63 17.89
C TRP A 170 6.15 -2.47 17.43
N THR A 171 7.39 -1.98 17.57
CA THR A 171 8.52 -2.93 17.58
C THR A 171 8.52 -3.66 18.91
N VAL A 172 8.46 -4.99 18.84
CA VAL A 172 8.91 -5.82 19.95
C VAL A 172 10.40 -5.50 20.08
N GLU A 173 10.79 -4.72 21.08
CA GLU A 173 12.18 -4.71 21.53
C GLU A 173 12.50 -6.17 21.88
N CYS A 174 13.24 -6.86 21.02
CA CYS A 174 13.91 -8.09 21.41
C CYS A 174 14.88 -7.70 22.52
N ARG A 175 14.42 -7.86 23.77
CA ARG A 175 15.30 -7.92 24.94
C ARG A 175 16.05 -9.24 24.95
#